data_AF-M5U2V3-F1
#
_entry.id   AF-M5U2V3-F1
#
_cell.length_a   1.000
_cell.length_b   1.000
_cell.length_c   1.000
_cell.angle_alpha   90.00
_cell.angle_beta   90.00
_cell.angle_gamma   90.00
#
_symmetry.space_group_name_H-M   'P 1'
#
loop_
_entity.id
_entity.type
_entity.pdbx_description
1 polymer ?
#
loop_
_entity_poly.entity_id
_entity_poly.type
_entity_poly.pdbx_seq_one_letter_code
_entity_poly.pdbx_strand_id
1 'polypeptide(L)'
;MPHTAQDFFRQIDDEIASAGRLIETIRQSNRAAAHRINALIEKRTDAFVRLAKHYLPVLTLKTLADAWHEVHGEIRQIMLAQSDTCRQLQRELTLQDARCHEIETELHETTERFEKARRDLLSKTGSFHKHLREDPEIARLSAEITRVDREIQIGIDSLESVNDEAQKKLPDYEECELFRYLREQKYGTTEYRQRGLERRWDRWIARLINFDEANESFEYLTEAPSAIQELIREKQERYKQLLRALESARNAAADRYGIEEQTRLCDRLGDEVESLEQQHTEAMWDRSILESDLQEAEDINGEHYQKALAIYTEFLKSTQPETLAVYAACTESQVDDEICARIRSLQSEIENEQAESVAHAERIVELRKYRTGLNELSRLLRNHLRHSSSEVRTRDDFRFDIVLNDMRDLHLSPMKTWRRLLAAISDPIRSVPLPGRFTAEASSPHAGAFGPVEAAFLAASENSPGVLGGRPCDPTGVLIRPEREPRETGRQSMFDTLAICRSESESKHIVSLLQEHGIRCFAHNHLLDLPAVSGDAPTSEWQESSWEDHAQQRLVGVAVEHAADCSQTVPQIDAVDFSSVVVEVARFHEARHHLLSHLRLHDTEWDCPACDSHVDRGYYHCWRCGQTAPHT
;
A
#
# COMPACT_ATOMS: atom_id res chain seq x y z
N MET A 1 14.11 -24.99 69.05
CA MET A 1 12.75 -24.46 69.27
C MET A 1 11.80 -25.48 68.69
N PRO A 2 10.86 -26.06 69.45
CA PRO A 2 9.93 -27.06 68.90
C PRO A 2 9.04 -26.38 67.85
N HIS A 3 9.03 -26.91 66.62
CA HIS A 3 8.13 -26.44 65.58
C HIS A 3 6.69 -26.83 65.93
N THR A 4 5.83 -25.85 66.16
CA THR A 4 4.41 -26.11 66.34
C THR A 4 3.74 -26.42 65.00
N ALA A 5 2.56 -27.05 65.02
CA ALA A 5 1.76 -27.28 63.80
C ALA A 5 1.49 -25.99 63.01
N GLN A 6 1.36 -24.85 63.70
CA GLN A 6 1.20 -23.53 63.08
C GLN A 6 2.46 -23.06 62.35
N ASP A 7 3.65 -23.39 62.87
CA ASP A 7 4.93 -23.05 62.24
C ASP A 7 5.14 -23.81 60.92
N PHE A 8 4.71 -25.08 60.84
CA PHE A 8 4.76 -25.84 59.59
C PHE A 8 3.85 -25.25 58.50
N PHE A 9 2.61 -24.88 58.84
CA PHE A 9 1.72 -24.25 57.87
C PHE A 9 2.24 -22.89 57.44
N ARG A 10 2.73 -22.07 58.39
CA ARG A 10 3.34 -20.78 58.09
C ARG A 10 4.51 -20.93 57.12
N GLN A 11 5.39 -21.91 57.33
CA GLN A 11 6.53 -22.15 56.46
C GLN A 11 6.12 -22.67 55.07
N ILE A 12 5.09 -23.52 54.97
CA ILE A 12 4.54 -23.95 53.67
C ILE A 12 3.89 -22.77 52.94
N ASP A 13 3.11 -21.94 53.64
CA ASP A 13 2.44 -20.77 53.07
C ASP A 13 3.46 -19.71 52.63
N ASP A 14 4.53 -19.50 53.41
CA ASP A 14 5.65 -18.62 53.06
C ASP A 14 6.37 -19.10 51.79
N GLU A 15 6.56 -20.41 51.62
CA GLU A 15 7.14 -21.01 50.39
C GLU A 15 6.19 -20.99 49.19
N ILE A 16 4.88 -21.17 49.40
CA ILE A 16 3.87 -20.98 48.35
C ILE A 16 3.87 -19.52 47.87
N ALA A 17 3.96 -18.57 48.81
CA ALA A 17 4.07 -17.16 48.50
C ALA A 17 5.43 -16.82 47.84
N SER A 18 6.52 -17.46 48.25
CA SER A 18 7.86 -17.31 47.64
C SER A 18 7.84 -17.76 46.18
N ALA A 19 7.32 -18.96 45.90
CA ALA A 19 7.18 -19.51 44.55
C ALA A 19 6.23 -18.67 43.70
N GLY A 20 5.15 -18.15 44.30
CA GLY A 20 4.23 -17.21 43.65
C GLY A 20 4.91 -15.91 43.22
N ARG A 21 5.71 -15.29 44.10
CA ARG A 21 6.49 -14.08 43.79
C ARG A 21 7.51 -14.35 42.68
N LEU A 22 8.24 -15.46 42.75
CA LEU A 22 9.22 -15.85 41.73
C LEU A 22 8.58 -16.07 40.34
N ILE A 23 7.42 -16.74 40.28
CA ILE A 23 6.67 -16.89 39.01
C ILE A 23 6.30 -15.53 38.43
N GLU A 24 5.85 -14.58 39.26
CA GLU A 24 5.47 -13.26 38.80
C GLU A 24 6.68 -12.43 38.34
N THR A 25 7.81 -12.49 39.06
CA THR A 25 9.07 -11.87 38.63
C THR A 25 9.55 -12.42 37.29
N ILE A 26 9.51 -13.75 37.09
CA ILE A 26 9.91 -14.36 35.80
C ILE A 26 8.92 -13.96 34.68
N ARG A 27 7.62 -13.84 34.97
CA ARG A 27 6.64 -13.34 33.99
C ARG A 27 6.89 -11.90 33.60
N GLN A 28 7.22 -11.03 34.56
CA GLN A 28 7.59 -9.64 34.28
C GLN A 28 8.87 -9.57 33.44
N SER A 29 9.87 -10.40 33.76
CA SER A 29 11.10 -10.56 32.96
C SER A 29 10.78 -10.99 31.52
N ASN A 30 9.94 -12.02 31.34
CA ASN A 30 9.52 -12.50 30.01
C ASN A 30 8.75 -11.46 29.20
N ARG A 31 7.91 -10.64 29.85
CA ARG A 31 7.24 -9.52 29.16
C ARG A 31 8.26 -8.47 28.70
N ALA A 32 9.22 -8.13 29.55
CA ALA A 32 10.30 -7.20 29.18
C ALA A 32 11.17 -7.77 28.05
N ALA A 33 11.52 -9.06 28.09
CA ALA A 33 12.24 -9.76 27.04
C ALA A 33 11.45 -9.74 25.71
N ALA A 34 10.14 -9.98 25.74
CA ALA A 34 9.30 -9.88 24.54
C ALA A 34 9.32 -8.47 23.92
N HIS A 35 9.27 -7.41 24.75
CA HIS A 35 9.44 -6.03 24.26
C HIS A 35 10.83 -5.79 23.66
N ARG A 36 11.90 -6.32 24.27
CA ARG A 36 13.26 -6.22 23.72
C ARG A 36 13.40 -6.97 22.40
N ILE A 37 12.86 -8.19 22.29
CA ILE A 37 12.84 -8.97 21.06
C ILE A 37 12.16 -8.19 19.94
N ASN A 38 10.99 -7.59 20.19
CA ASN A 38 10.30 -6.77 19.19
C ASN A 38 11.15 -5.57 18.73
N ALA A 39 11.79 -4.87 19.67
CA ALA A 39 12.68 -3.75 19.33
C ALA A 39 13.94 -4.20 18.55
N LEU A 40 14.46 -5.40 18.81
CA LEU A 40 15.56 -5.98 18.05
C LEU A 40 15.12 -6.39 16.64
N ILE A 41 13.92 -6.95 16.49
CA ILE A 41 13.33 -7.28 15.18
C ILE A 41 13.13 -6.02 14.33
N GLU A 42 12.67 -4.93 14.93
CA GLU A 42 12.54 -3.63 14.25
C GLU A 42 13.89 -3.12 13.77
N LYS A 43 14.90 -3.08 14.64
CA LYS A 43 16.28 -2.69 14.28
C LYS A 43 16.90 -3.58 13.19
N ARG A 44 16.58 -4.88 13.20
CA ARG A 44 17.03 -5.83 12.18
C ARG A 44 16.35 -5.55 10.84
N THR A 45 15.05 -5.23 10.86
CA THR A 45 14.29 -4.84 9.67
C THR A 45 14.85 -3.55 9.06
N ASP A 46 15.17 -2.55 9.89
CA ASP A 46 15.84 -1.32 9.44
C ASP A 46 17.21 -1.59 8.82
N ALA A 47 17.98 -2.52 9.38
CA ALA A 47 19.26 -2.93 8.80
C ALA A 47 19.09 -3.58 7.43
N PHE A 48 18.07 -4.41 7.22
CA PHE A 48 17.74 -4.96 5.90
C PHE A 48 17.30 -3.88 4.91
N VAL A 49 16.50 -2.91 5.33
CA VAL A 49 16.10 -1.78 4.46
C VAL A 49 17.33 -0.95 4.06
N ARG A 50 18.26 -0.71 4.99
CA ARG A 50 19.52 -0.02 4.70
C ARG A 50 20.38 -0.80 3.70
N LEU A 51 20.45 -2.12 3.86
CA LEU A 51 21.16 -3.00 2.93
C LEU A 51 20.51 -2.97 1.54
N ALA A 52 19.18 -3.06 1.48
CA ALA A 52 18.43 -2.96 0.23
C ALA A 52 18.67 -1.63 -0.48
N LYS A 53 18.68 -0.50 0.24
CA LYS A 53 19.01 0.82 -0.32
C LYS A 53 20.47 0.94 -0.78
N HIS A 54 21.38 0.17 -0.19
CA HIS A 54 22.78 0.16 -0.62
C HIS A 54 22.93 -0.49 -2.00
N TYR A 55 22.28 -1.63 -2.22
CA TYR A 55 22.30 -2.33 -3.51
C TYR A 55 21.37 -1.71 -4.56
N LEU A 56 20.28 -1.08 -4.13
CA LEU A 56 19.34 -0.39 -5.01
C LEU A 56 19.19 1.08 -4.57
N PRO A 57 20.20 1.93 -4.83
CA PRO A 57 20.12 3.34 -4.43
C PRO A 57 19.16 4.15 -5.32
N VAL A 58 19.03 3.74 -6.57
CA VAL A 58 18.14 4.31 -7.60
C VAL A 58 17.61 3.15 -8.43
N LEU A 59 16.35 3.24 -8.86
CA LEU A 59 15.75 2.25 -9.75
C LEU A 59 16.24 2.44 -11.21
N THR A 60 17.41 1.90 -11.54
CA THR A 60 17.98 1.95 -12.90
C THR A 60 18.39 0.57 -13.41
N LEU A 61 18.52 0.42 -14.73
CA LEU A 61 19.01 -0.81 -15.34
C LEU A 61 20.47 -1.14 -14.96
N LYS A 62 21.27 -0.12 -14.61
CA LYS A 62 22.67 -0.29 -14.17
C LYS A 62 22.72 -0.85 -12.75
N THR A 63 22.00 -0.22 -11.82
CA THR A 63 21.89 -0.71 -10.43
C THR A 63 21.24 -2.09 -10.37
N LEU A 64 20.30 -2.39 -11.29
CA LEU A 64 19.76 -3.74 -11.42
C LEU A 64 20.81 -4.75 -11.89
N ALA A 65 21.71 -4.40 -12.80
CA ALA A 65 22.76 -5.31 -13.26
C ALA A 65 23.73 -5.71 -12.14
N ASP A 66 23.98 -4.79 -11.21
CA ASP A 66 24.83 -4.99 -10.04
C ASP A 66 24.08 -5.64 -8.86
N ALA A 67 22.74 -5.61 -8.88
CA ALA A 67 21.88 -6.24 -7.87
C ALA A 67 21.80 -7.77 -8.05
N TRP A 68 21.18 -8.45 -7.09
CA TRP A 68 21.12 -9.92 -7.07
C TRP A 68 20.14 -10.49 -8.10
N HIS A 69 20.55 -11.55 -8.80
CA HIS A 69 19.85 -12.09 -9.98
C HIS A 69 18.45 -12.63 -9.67
N GLU A 70 18.26 -13.15 -8.46
CA GLU A 70 17.03 -13.73 -7.97
C GLU A 70 15.87 -12.70 -7.94
N VAL A 71 16.19 -11.43 -7.71
CA VAL A 71 15.21 -10.34 -7.62
C VAL A 71 15.08 -9.57 -8.95
N HIS A 72 15.94 -9.86 -9.94
CA HIS A 72 15.95 -9.15 -11.23
C HIS A 72 14.62 -9.23 -11.96
N GLY A 73 13.98 -10.40 -11.95
CA GLY A 73 12.72 -10.63 -12.66
C GLY A 73 11.60 -9.72 -12.14
N GLU A 74 11.40 -9.68 -10.83
CA GLU A 74 10.34 -8.90 -10.18
C GLU A 74 10.61 -7.40 -10.27
N ILE A 75 11.85 -6.95 -10.01
CA ILE A 75 12.20 -5.53 -10.14
C ILE A 75 12.08 -5.06 -11.59
N ARG A 76 12.47 -5.91 -12.57
CA ARG A 76 12.27 -5.59 -13.99
C ARG A 76 10.79 -5.43 -14.32
N GLN A 77 9.90 -6.26 -13.78
CA GLN A 77 8.46 -6.09 -13.97
C GLN A 77 7.96 -4.75 -13.42
N ILE A 78 8.45 -4.31 -12.25
CA ILE A 78 8.11 -3.00 -11.69
C ILE A 78 8.61 -1.86 -12.58
N MET A 79 9.84 -1.95 -13.09
CA MET A 79 10.40 -0.95 -14.01
C MET A 79 9.63 -0.90 -15.33
N LEU A 80 9.23 -2.05 -15.88
CA LEU A 80 8.39 -2.11 -17.07
C LEU A 80 7.03 -1.46 -16.81
N ALA A 81 6.39 -1.81 -15.68
CA ALA A 81 5.12 -1.20 -15.27
C ALA A 81 5.24 0.32 -15.11
N GLN A 82 6.29 0.83 -14.44
CA GLN A 82 6.55 2.26 -14.33
C GLN A 82 6.70 2.91 -15.72
N SER A 83 7.50 2.31 -16.60
CA SER A 83 7.72 2.84 -17.94
C SER A 83 6.44 2.84 -18.80
N ASP A 84 5.58 1.85 -18.61
CA ASP A 84 4.29 1.77 -19.30
C ASP A 84 3.30 2.79 -18.76
N THR A 85 3.24 2.99 -17.44
CA THR A 85 2.45 4.06 -16.79
C THR A 85 2.89 5.45 -17.28
N CYS A 86 4.20 5.76 -17.24
CA CYS A 86 4.71 7.03 -17.75
C CYS A 86 4.36 7.22 -19.23
N ARG A 87 4.48 6.17 -20.05
CA ARG A 87 4.11 6.23 -21.48
C ARG A 87 2.62 6.46 -21.69
N GLN A 88 1.75 5.88 -20.85
CA GLN A 88 0.31 6.09 -20.91
C GLN A 88 -0.04 7.54 -20.52
N LEU A 89 0.46 8.01 -19.38
CA LEU A 89 0.26 9.38 -18.91
C LEU A 89 0.79 10.42 -19.91
N GLN A 90 1.96 10.20 -20.50
CA GLN A 90 2.48 11.08 -21.55
C GLN A 90 1.57 11.12 -22.79
N ARG A 91 0.99 9.99 -23.20
CA ARG A 91 0.03 9.96 -24.32
C ARG A 91 -1.25 10.72 -23.98
N GLU A 92 -1.79 10.50 -22.79
CA GLU A 92 -2.98 11.21 -22.31
C GLU A 92 -2.72 12.71 -22.21
N LEU A 93 -1.56 13.12 -21.70
CA LEU A 93 -1.14 14.51 -21.65
C LEU A 93 -1.04 15.12 -23.06
N THR A 94 -0.43 14.43 -24.03
CA THR A 94 -0.39 14.94 -25.42
C THR A 94 -1.76 15.08 -26.06
N LEU A 95 -2.70 14.17 -25.75
CA LEU A 95 -4.08 14.27 -26.22
C LEU A 95 -4.80 15.45 -25.56
N GLN A 96 -4.57 15.65 -24.27
CA GLN A 96 -5.17 16.75 -23.51
C GLN A 96 -4.58 18.10 -23.93
N ASP A 97 -3.28 18.19 -24.21
CA ASP A 97 -2.64 19.39 -24.75
C ASP A 97 -3.25 19.77 -26.11
N ALA A 98 -3.48 18.79 -26.99
CA ALA A 98 -4.15 19.02 -28.27
C ALA A 98 -5.58 19.53 -28.07
N ARG A 99 -6.33 18.95 -27.13
CA ARG A 99 -7.69 19.40 -26.78
C ARG A 99 -7.69 20.82 -26.22
N CYS A 100 -6.78 21.16 -25.31
CA CYS A 100 -6.64 22.53 -24.80
C CYS A 100 -6.37 23.50 -25.94
N HIS A 101 -5.48 23.15 -26.86
CA HIS A 101 -5.16 24.00 -28.01
C HIS A 101 -6.33 24.18 -28.99
N GLU A 102 -7.13 23.13 -29.23
CA GLU A 102 -8.35 23.21 -30.03
C GLU A 102 -9.36 24.16 -29.38
N ILE A 103 -9.62 24.02 -28.08
CA ILE A 103 -10.54 24.90 -27.34
C ILE A 103 -10.03 26.34 -27.32
N GLU A 104 -8.72 26.57 -27.11
CA GLU A 104 -8.12 27.91 -27.16
C GLU A 104 -8.31 28.58 -28.53
N THR A 105 -8.15 27.81 -29.59
CA THR A 105 -8.33 28.31 -30.97
C THR A 105 -9.79 28.68 -31.20
N GLU A 106 -10.72 27.81 -30.81
CA GLU A 106 -12.16 28.06 -30.93
C GLU A 106 -12.59 29.27 -30.07
N LEU A 107 -12.08 29.37 -28.84
CA LEU A 107 -12.31 30.51 -27.94
C LEU A 107 -11.83 31.81 -28.57
N HIS A 108 -10.64 31.82 -29.17
CA HIS A 108 -10.11 33.01 -29.84
C HIS A 108 -11.00 33.43 -31.00
N GLU A 109 -11.36 32.51 -31.89
CA GLU A 109 -12.23 32.78 -33.04
C GLU A 109 -13.63 33.26 -32.63
N THR A 110 -14.23 32.66 -31.60
CA THR A 110 -15.55 33.03 -31.09
C THR A 110 -15.50 34.39 -30.38
N THR A 111 -14.43 34.68 -29.64
CA THR A 111 -14.21 35.99 -29.02
C THR A 111 -14.07 37.10 -30.07
N GLU A 112 -13.34 36.85 -31.17
CA GLU A 112 -13.26 37.81 -32.28
C GLU A 112 -14.64 38.04 -32.94
N ARG A 113 -15.41 36.97 -33.14
CA ARG A 113 -16.80 37.06 -33.64
C ARG A 113 -17.69 37.86 -32.69
N PHE A 114 -17.60 37.63 -31.38
CA PHE A 114 -18.32 38.35 -30.34
C PHE A 114 -17.97 39.84 -30.34
N GLU A 115 -16.69 40.18 -30.36
CA GLU A 115 -16.22 41.57 -30.40
C GLU A 115 -16.68 42.30 -31.66
N LYS A 116 -16.68 41.62 -32.80
CA LYS A 116 -17.24 42.16 -34.05
C LYS A 116 -18.75 42.40 -33.92
N ALA A 117 -19.51 41.43 -33.41
CA ALA A 117 -20.94 41.56 -33.21
C ALA A 117 -21.28 42.72 -32.25
N ARG A 118 -20.48 42.91 -31.20
CA ARG A 118 -20.60 44.02 -30.24
C ARG A 118 -20.35 45.37 -30.88
N ARG A 119 -19.31 45.50 -31.72
CA ARG A 119 -19.06 46.73 -32.49
C ARG A 119 -20.22 47.05 -33.44
N ASP A 120 -20.77 46.05 -34.12
CA ASP A 120 -21.91 46.21 -35.02
C ASP A 120 -23.17 46.65 -34.24
N LEU A 121 -23.41 46.07 -33.05
CA LEU A 121 -24.53 46.47 -32.18
C LEU A 121 -24.40 47.94 -31.73
N LEU A 122 -23.20 48.37 -31.32
CA LEU A 122 -22.95 49.76 -30.93
C LEU A 122 -23.20 50.73 -32.10
N SER A 123 -22.77 50.37 -33.31
CA SER A 123 -23.01 51.18 -34.52
C SER A 123 -24.50 51.27 -34.88
N LYS A 124 -25.21 50.15 -34.85
CA LYS A 124 -26.66 50.08 -35.09
C LYS A 124 -27.45 50.88 -34.05
N THR A 125 -27.09 50.74 -32.77
CA THR A 125 -27.71 51.48 -31.65
C THR A 125 -27.47 52.98 -31.77
N GLY A 126 -26.26 53.40 -32.15
CA GLY A 126 -25.94 54.80 -32.43
C GLY A 126 -26.80 55.37 -33.56
N SER A 127 -26.95 54.63 -34.65
CA SER A 127 -27.79 55.01 -35.81
C SER A 127 -29.28 55.08 -35.44
N PHE A 128 -29.76 54.12 -34.66
CA PHE A 128 -31.12 54.12 -34.12
C PHE A 128 -31.41 55.33 -33.23
N HIS A 129 -30.51 55.66 -32.29
CA HIS A 129 -30.68 56.84 -31.45
C HIS A 129 -30.64 58.15 -32.23
N LYS A 130 -29.89 58.20 -33.33
CA LYS A 130 -29.92 59.34 -34.25
C LYS A 130 -31.26 59.42 -34.96
N HIS A 131 -31.78 58.30 -35.47
CA HIS A 131 -33.09 58.24 -36.11
C HIS A 131 -34.23 58.64 -35.17
N LEU A 132 -34.24 58.13 -33.93
CA LEU A 132 -35.25 58.50 -32.93
C LEU A 132 -35.26 60.01 -32.60
N ARG A 133 -34.11 60.68 -32.73
CA ARG A 133 -34.01 62.15 -32.54
C ARG A 133 -34.48 62.93 -33.77
N GLU A 134 -34.25 62.39 -34.96
CA GLU A 134 -34.57 63.05 -36.23
C GLU A 134 -35.98 62.74 -36.75
N ASP A 135 -36.64 61.69 -36.25
CA ASP A 135 -37.97 61.27 -36.69
C ASP A 135 -39.07 62.25 -36.23
N PRO A 136 -39.75 62.94 -37.16
CA PRO A 136 -40.80 63.91 -36.84
C PRO A 136 -42.06 63.26 -36.23
N GLU A 137 -42.38 61.99 -36.55
CA GLU A 137 -43.56 61.31 -36.00
C GLU A 137 -43.38 61.00 -34.52
N ILE A 138 -42.18 60.55 -34.13
CA ILE A 138 -41.82 60.26 -32.73
C ILE A 138 -41.79 61.56 -31.92
N ALA A 139 -41.21 62.63 -32.49
CA ALA A 139 -41.24 63.96 -31.89
C ALA A 139 -42.69 64.44 -31.68
N ARG A 140 -43.57 64.29 -32.69
CA ARG A 140 -44.99 64.65 -32.57
C ARG A 140 -45.70 63.86 -31.48
N LEU A 141 -45.55 62.53 -31.47
CA LEU A 141 -46.19 61.66 -30.46
C LEU A 141 -45.72 62.01 -29.04
N SER A 142 -44.41 62.25 -28.85
CA SER A 142 -43.87 62.63 -27.53
C SER A 142 -44.38 64.01 -27.04
N ALA A 143 -44.55 64.97 -27.95
CA ALA A 143 -45.13 66.27 -27.63
C ALA A 143 -46.62 66.16 -27.30
N GLU A 144 -47.37 65.32 -28.03
CA GLU A 144 -48.79 65.07 -27.78
C GLU A 144 -49.01 64.36 -26.44
N ILE A 145 -48.18 63.38 -26.08
CA ILE A 145 -48.18 62.70 -24.78
C ILE A 145 -47.97 63.71 -23.66
N THR A 146 -46.94 64.57 -23.76
CA THR A 146 -46.67 65.61 -22.77
C THR A 146 -47.84 66.59 -22.62
N ARG A 147 -48.54 66.90 -23.71
CA ARG A 147 -49.72 67.77 -23.67
C ARG A 147 -50.90 67.10 -22.95
N VAL A 148 -51.23 65.87 -23.32
CA VAL A 148 -52.34 65.11 -22.71
C VAL A 148 -52.06 64.85 -21.23
N ASP A 149 -50.81 64.57 -20.86
CA ASP A 149 -50.39 64.39 -19.46
C ASP A 149 -50.66 65.64 -18.61
N ARG A 150 -50.30 66.83 -19.14
CA ARG A 150 -50.63 68.10 -18.49
C ARG A 150 -52.14 68.33 -18.37
N GLU A 151 -52.91 67.99 -19.41
CA GLU A 151 -54.38 68.09 -19.37
C GLU A 151 -54.99 67.15 -18.31
N ILE A 152 -54.45 65.93 -18.17
CA ILE A 152 -54.85 64.99 -17.12
C ILE A 152 -54.53 65.58 -15.75
N GLN A 153 -53.33 66.11 -15.54
CA GLN A 153 -52.95 66.70 -14.25
C GLN A 153 -53.85 67.88 -13.87
N ILE A 154 -54.11 68.80 -14.82
CA ILE A 154 -55.05 69.91 -14.60
C ILE A 154 -56.45 69.38 -14.27
N GLY A 155 -56.89 68.32 -14.93
CA GLY A 155 -58.16 67.65 -14.65
C GLY A 155 -58.23 67.07 -13.25
N ILE A 156 -57.16 66.42 -12.78
CA ILE A 156 -57.05 65.87 -11.43
C ILE A 156 -57.08 67.00 -10.39
N ASP A 157 -56.26 68.04 -10.57
CA ASP A 157 -56.22 69.20 -9.65
C ASP A 157 -57.61 69.89 -9.58
N SER A 158 -58.32 69.96 -10.72
CA SER A 158 -59.68 70.49 -10.79
C SER A 158 -60.70 69.58 -10.08
N LEU A 159 -60.57 68.26 -10.25
CA LEU A 159 -61.42 67.28 -9.56
C LEU A 159 -61.24 67.35 -8.05
N GLU A 160 -60.00 67.45 -7.57
CA GLU A 160 -59.68 67.60 -6.15
C GLU A 160 -60.30 68.90 -5.59
N SER A 161 -60.12 70.02 -6.30
CA SER A 161 -60.69 71.31 -5.90
C SER A 161 -62.22 71.29 -5.84
N VAL A 162 -62.89 70.71 -6.84
CA VAL A 162 -64.36 70.60 -6.89
C VAL A 162 -64.86 69.63 -5.81
N ASN A 163 -64.16 68.53 -5.55
CA ASN A 163 -64.52 67.58 -4.51
C ASN A 163 -64.37 68.18 -3.10
N ASP A 164 -63.31 68.94 -2.85
CA ASP A 164 -63.11 69.68 -1.59
C ASP A 164 -64.20 70.74 -1.38
N GLU A 165 -64.59 71.44 -2.44
CA GLU A 165 -65.68 72.41 -2.41
C GLU A 165 -67.04 71.74 -2.18
N ALA A 166 -67.28 70.59 -2.83
CA ALA A 166 -68.47 69.78 -2.64
C ALA A 166 -68.56 69.25 -1.20
N GLN A 167 -67.48 68.70 -0.64
CA GLN A 167 -67.45 68.22 0.74
C GLN A 167 -67.74 69.32 1.77
N LYS A 168 -67.30 70.55 1.51
CA LYS A 168 -67.54 71.69 2.40
C LYS A 168 -68.96 72.24 2.29
N LYS A 169 -69.49 72.36 1.06
CA LYS A 169 -70.75 73.08 0.80
C LYS A 169 -71.99 72.18 0.71
N LEU A 170 -71.87 70.91 0.31
CA LEU A 170 -73.03 70.01 0.19
C LEU A 170 -73.77 69.80 1.53
N PRO A 171 -73.10 69.61 2.69
CA PRO A 171 -73.79 69.45 3.96
C PRO A 171 -74.67 70.66 4.30
N ASP A 172 -74.20 71.88 4.04
CA ASP A 172 -74.96 73.11 4.31
C ASP A 172 -76.27 73.17 3.51
N TYR A 173 -76.28 72.65 2.28
CA TYR A 173 -77.49 72.56 1.46
C TYR A 173 -78.41 71.40 1.90
N GLU A 174 -77.85 70.27 2.33
CA GLU A 174 -78.61 69.08 2.78
C GLU A 174 -79.26 69.27 4.16
N GLU A 175 -78.61 70.02 5.06
CA GLU A 175 -79.13 70.38 6.38
C GLU A 175 -80.22 71.46 6.32
N CYS A 176 -80.27 72.25 5.23
CA CYS A 176 -81.29 73.27 5.05
C CYS A 176 -82.67 72.67 4.68
N GLU A 177 -83.55 72.53 5.67
CA GLU A 177 -84.90 71.95 5.50
C GLU A 177 -85.73 72.65 4.41
N LEU A 178 -85.60 73.98 4.28
CA LEU A 178 -86.32 74.78 3.28
C LEU A 178 -85.84 74.49 1.85
N PHE A 179 -84.54 74.29 1.67
CA PHE A 179 -83.94 73.93 0.39
C PHE A 179 -84.40 72.53 -0.04
N ARG A 180 -84.30 71.56 0.87
CA ARG A 180 -84.78 70.19 0.66
C ARG A 180 -86.26 70.15 0.29
N TYR A 181 -87.12 70.87 1.02
CA TYR A 181 -88.55 70.93 0.74
C TYR A 181 -88.85 71.43 -0.67
N LEU A 182 -88.24 72.54 -1.11
CA LEU A 182 -88.46 73.08 -2.45
C LEU A 182 -87.98 72.14 -3.55
N ARG A 183 -86.87 71.41 -3.30
CA ARG A 183 -86.33 70.42 -4.24
C ARG A 183 -87.18 69.16 -4.34
N GLU A 184 -87.70 68.65 -3.23
CA GLU A 184 -88.65 67.52 -3.21
C GLU A 184 -89.95 67.84 -3.95
N GLN A 185 -90.42 69.09 -3.85
CA GLN A 185 -91.56 69.58 -4.63
C GLN A 185 -91.25 69.80 -6.11
N LYS A 186 -89.98 69.67 -6.52
CA LYS A 186 -89.47 69.94 -7.87
C LYS A 186 -89.73 71.38 -8.32
N TYR A 187 -89.70 72.33 -7.38
CA TYR A 187 -89.88 73.76 -7.65
C TYR A 187 -88.87 74.24 -8.70
N GLY A 188 -89.31 75.04 -9.67
CA GLY A 188 -88.46 75.50 -10.79
C GLY A 188 -88.40 74.58 -12.00
N THR A 189 -88.82 73.31 -11.89
CA THR A 189 -88.85 72.36 -13.02
C THR A 189 -90.22 72.31 -13.71
N THR A 190 -90.28 71.74 -14.92
CA THR A 190 -91.53 71.47 -15.65
C THR A 190 -92.46 70.49 -14.93
N GLU A 191 -91.95 69.77 -13.93
CA GLU A 191 -92.69 68.76 -13.16
C GLU A 191 -93.34 69.30 -11.88
N TYR A 192 -93.23 70.60 -11.60
CA TYR A 192 -93.82 71.24 -10.44
C TYR A 192 -95.36 71.24 -10.50
N ARG A 193 -96.03 70.52 -9.59
CA ARG A 193 -97.49 70.27 -9.64
C ARG A 193 -98.35 71.14 -8.71
N GLN A 194 -97.74 71.85 -7.75
CA GLN A 194 -98.45 72.67 -6.76
C GLN A 194 -99.14 73.90 -7.42
N ARG A 195 -100.35 74.27 -6.98
CA ARG A 195 -101.17 75.33 -7.58
C ARG A 195 -101.79 76.23 -6.50
N GLY A 196 -102.01 77.51 -6.82
CA GLY A 196 -102.72 78.42 -5.89
C GLY A 196 -101.84 78.95 -4.75
N LEU A 197 -102.30 78.79 -3.50
CA LEU A 197 -101.65 79.36 -2.31
C LEU A 197 -100.28 78.74 -2.04
N GLU A 198 -100.14 77.42 -2.19
CA GLU A 198 -98.88 76.69 -2.00
C GLU A 198 -97.77 77.27 -2.92
N ARG A 199 -98.09 77.52 -4.20
CA ARG A 199 -97.16 78.12 -5.16
C ARG A 199 -96.70 79.54 -4.78
N ARG A 200 -97.54 80.30 -4.10
CA ARG A 200 -97.21 81.67 -3.66
C ARG A 200 -96.27 81.65 -2.44
N TRP A 201 -96.47 80.68 -1.55
CA TRP A 201 -95.57 80.42 -0.43
C TRP A 201 -94.22 79.87 -0.90
N ASP A 202 -94.22 78.86 -1.77
CA ASP A 202 -93.00 78.28 -2.34
C ASP A 202 -92.18 79.33 -3.10
N ARG A 203 -92.83 80.26 -3.82
CA ARG A 203 -92.14 81.39 -4.48
C ARG A 203 -91.54 82.39 -3.50
N TRP A 204 -92.18 82.60 -2.37
CA TRP A 204 -91.64 83.48 -1.33
C TRP A 204 -90.44 82.82 -0.62
N ILE A 205 -90.54 81.54 -0.28
CA ILE A 205 -89.44 80.74 0.28
C ILE A 205 -88.27 80.69 -0.71
N ALA A 206 -88.54 80.44 -1.99
CA ALA A 206 -87.52 80.38 -3.04
C ALA A 206 -86.73 81.69 -3.18
N ARG A 207 -87.38 82.84 -3.07
CA ARG A 207 -86.68 84.14 -3.05
C ARG A 207 -85.92 84.41 -1.76
N LEU A 208 -86.36 83.84 -0.64
CA LEU A 208 -85.72 84.04 0.66
C LEU A 208 -84.36 83.33 0.73
N ILE A 209 -84.26 82.14 0.14
CA ILE A 209 -83.04 81.32 0.16
C ILE A 209 -82.25 81.39 -1.16
N ASN A 210 -82.63 82.27 -2.09
CA ASN A 210 -82.09 82.32 -3.46
C ASN A 210 -82.02 80.93 -4.12
N PHE A 211 -83.16 80.23 -4.12
CA PHE A 211 -83.24 78.82 -4.51
C PHE A 211 -82.71 78.55 -5.92
N ASP A 212 -82.91 79.45 -6.88
CA ASP A 212 -82.44 79.24 -8.26
C ASP A 212 -80.89 79.15 -8.32
N GLU A 213 -80.18 80.09 -7.69
CA GLU A 213 -78.70 80.10 -7.61
C GLU A 213 -78.16 78.96 -6.74
N ALA A 214 -78.85 78.65 -5.63
CA ALA A 214 -78.50 77.55 -4.75
C ALA A 214 -78.71 76.18 -5.41
N ASN A 215 -79.76 76.02 -6.21
CA ASN A 215 -80.04 74.78 -6.94
C ASN A 215 -79.04 74.56 -8.08
N GLU A 216 -78.68 75.61 -8.83
CA GLU A 216 -77.60 75.54 -9.85
C GLU A 216 -76.25 75.18 -9.20
N SER A 217 -75.91 75.79 -8.07
CA SER A 217 -74.67 75.47 -7.33
C SER A 217 -74.68 74.04 -6.79
N PHE A 218 -75.83 73.58 -6.27
CA PHE A 218 -76.00 72.21 -5.80
C PHE A 218 -75.86 71.19 -6.94
N GLU A 219 -76.53 71.42 -8.07
CA GLU A 219 -76.46 70.57 -9.26
C GLU A 219 -75.03 70.51 -9.79
N TYR A 220 -74.34 71.65 -9.88
CA TYR A 220 -72.92 71.71 -10.23
C TYR A 220 -72.05 70.88 -9.29
N LEU A 221 -72.16 71.04 -7.96
CA LEU A 221 -71.35 70.30 -7.00
C LEU A 221 -71.65 68.79 -7.00
N THR A 222 -72.84 68.39 -7.43
CA THR A 222 -73.25 66.98 -7.51
C THR A 222 -72.81 66.32 -8.82
N GLU A 223 -72.96 67.02 -9.95
CA GLU A 223 -72.72 66.47 -11.28
C GLU A 223 -71.30 66.70 -11.79
N ALA A 224 -70.67 67.84 -11.45
CA ALA A 224 -69.33 68.21 -11.93
C ALA A 224 -68.23 67.18 -11.59
N PRO A 225 -68.17 66.57 -10.39
CA PRO A 225 -67.17 65.54 -10.10
C PRO A 225 -67.26 64.35 -11.07
N SER A 226 -68.48 63.91 -11.39
CA SER A 226 -68.70 62.78 -12.31
C SER A 226 -68.32 63.12 -13.76
N ALA A 227 -68.63 64.34 -14.21
CA ALA A 227 -68.29 64.82 -15.54
C ALA A 227 -66.76 65.00 -15.72
N ILE A 228 -66.07 65.55 -14.71
CA ILE A 228 -64.61 65.71 -14.71
C ILE A 228 -63.93 64.33 -14.66
N GLN A 229 -64.44 63.39 -13.87
CA GLN A 229 -63.92 62.02 -13.84
C GLN A 229 -64.00 61.33 -15.20
N GLU A 230 -65.12 61.48 -15.91
CA GLU A 230 -65.27 60.89 -17.25
C GLU A 230 -64.31 61.53 -18.26
N LEU A 231 -64.15 62.86 -18.21
CA LEU A 231 -63.15 63.55 -19.03
C LEU A 231 -61.72 63.06 -18.74
N ILE A 232 -61.35 62.88 -17.47
CA ILE A 232 -60.04 62.33 -17.08
C ILE A 232 -59.88 60.92 -17.65
N ARG A 233 -60.89 60.05 -17.56
CA ARG A 233 -60.85 58.69 -18.10
C ARG A 233 -60.63 58.68 -19.61
N GLU A 234 -61.36 59.52 -20.35
CA GLU A 234 -61.18 59.66 -21.80
C GLU A 234 -59.74 60.08 -22.16
N LYS A 235 -59.20 61.05 -21.41
CA LYS A 235 -57.82 61.53 -21.61
C LYS A 235 -56.79 60.48 -21.24
N GLN A 236 -57.00 59.71 -20.17
CA GLN A 236 -56.13 58.59 -19.78
C GLN A 236 -56.14 57.48 -20.84
N GLU A 237 -57.29 57.18 -21.45
CA GLU A 237 -57.35 56.21 -22.54
C GLU A 237 -56.63 56.72 -23.78
N ARG A 238 -56.80 58.00 -24.14
CA ARG A 238 -56.03 58.64 -25.21
C ARG A 238 -54.53 58.59 -24.94
N TYR A 239 -54.10 58.84 -23.70
CA TYR A 239 -52.70 58.76 -23.29
C TYR A 239 -52.14 57.34 -23.50
N LYS A 240 -52.86 56.29 -23.08
CA LYS A 240 -52.47 54.90 -23.30
C LYS A 240 -52.35 54.56 -24.79
N GLN A 241 -53.27 55.04 -25.63
CA GLN A 241 -53.21 54.85 -27.08
C GLN A 241 -51.97 55.52 -27.69
N LEU A 242 -51.65 56.74 -27.26
CA LEU A 242 -50.46 57.45 -27.72
C LEU A 242 -49.17 56.77 -27.28
N LEU A 243 -49.10 56.24 -26.06
CA LEU A 243 -47.98 55.42 -25.60
C LEU A 243 -47.79 54.17 -26.46
N ARG A 244 -48.86 53.43 -26.73
CA ARG A 244 -48.80 52.24 -27.62
C ARG A 244 -48.34 52.61 -29.03
N ALA A 245 -48.79 53.75 -29.56
CA ALA A 245 -48.34 54.24 -30.86
C ALA A 245 -46.85 54.62 -30.86
N LEU A 246 -46.37 55.27 -29.78
CA LEU A 246 -44.96 55.62 -29.61
C LEU A 246 -44.08 54.37 -29.48
N GLU A 247 -44.49 53.39 -28.68
CA GLU A 247 -43.81 52.10 -28.54
C GLU A 247 -43.77 51.33 -29.85
N SER A 248 -44.89 51.26 -30.58
CA SER A 248 -44.95 50.63 -31.89
C SER A 248 -44.01 51.31 -32.90
N ALA A 249 -43.96 52.65 -32.92
CA ALA A 249 -43.03 53.39 -33.78
C ALA A 249 -41.56 53.13 -33.41
N ARG A 250 -41.25 53.07 -32.11
CA ARG A 250 -39.90 52.73 -31.61
C ARG A 250 -39.50 51.30 -31.95
N ASN A 251 -40.40 50.34 -31.80
CA ASN A 251 -40.17 48.94 -32.14
C ASN A 251 -39.96 48.76 -33.64
N ALA A 252 -40.81 49.39 -34.47
CA ALA A 252 -40.62 49.38 -35.91
C ALA A 252 -39.28 50.01 -36.35
N ALA A 253 -38.82 51.05 -35.65
CA ALA A 253 -37.49 51.60 -35.85
C ALA A 253 -36.40 50.61 -35.41
N ALA A 254 -36.53 49.97 -34.25
CA ALA A 254 -35.57 48.97 -33.77
C ALA A 254 -35.45 47.76 -34.73
N ASP A 255 -36.57 47.30 -35.29
CA ASP A 255 -36.64 46.24 -36.29
C ASP A 255 -35.93 46.64 -37.59
N ARG A 256 -36.15 47.87 -38.07
CA ARG A 256 -35.46 48.39 -39.27
C ARG A 256 -33.95 48.42 -39.13
N TYR A 257 -33.44 48.74 -37.94
CA TYR A 257 -32.00 48.74 -37.65
C TYR A 257 -31.48 47.36 -37.22
N GLY A 258 -32.36 46.36 -37.08
CA GLY A 258 -32.01 44.99 -36.70
C GLY A 258 -31.27 44.92 -35.35
N ILE A 259 -31.68 45.74 -34.39
CA ILE A 259 -31.01 45.81 -33.07
C ILE A 259 -31.28 44.53 -32.29
N GLU A 260 -32.54 44.08 -32.24
CA GLU A 260 -32.91 42.91 -31.45
C GLU A 260 -32.24 41.63 -31.98
N GLU A 261 -32.17 41.45 -33.30
CA GLU A 261 -31.45 40.33 -33.91
C GLU A 261 -29.95 40.38 -33.57
N GLN A 262 -29.35 41.57 -33.60
CA GLN A 262 -27.94 41.74 -33.26
C GLN A 262 -27.68 41.51 -31.77
N THR A 263 -28.56 41.97 -30.88
CA THR A 263 -28.48 41.70 -29.44
C THR A 263 -28.53 40.20 -29.18
N ARG A 264 -29.51 39.49 -29.75
CA ARG A 264 -29.60 38.03 -29.63
C ARG A 264 -28.36 37.30 -30.18
N LEU A 265 -27.71 37.83 -31.21
CA LEU A 265 -26.45 37.28 -31.70
C LEU A 265 -25.31 37.51 -30.71
N CYS A 266 -25.19 38.72 -30.14
CA CYS A 266 -24.21 39.01 -29.09
C CYS A 266 -24.42 38.11 -27.87
N ASP A 267 -25.66 37.96 -27.40
CA ASP A 267 -25.98 37.11 -26.24
C ASP A 267 -25.57 35.66 -26.50
N ARG A 268 -25.96 35.08 -27.65
CA ARG A 268 -25.56 33.71 -28.01
C ARG A 268 -24.04 33.52 -28.09
N LEU A 269 -23.33 34.47 -28.71
CA LEU A 269 -21.87 34.40 -28.79
C LEU A 269 -21.22 34.60 -27.41
N GLY A 270 -21.82 35.41 -26.54
CA GLY A 270 -21.39 35.58 -25.15
C GLY A 270 -21.52 34.27 -24.36
N ASP A 271 -22.67 33.62 -24.46
CA ASP A 271 -22.92 32.30 -23.84
C ASP A 271 -21.94 31.23 -24.38
N GLU A 272 -21.63 31.26 -25.68
CA GLU A 272 -20.67 30.35 -26.32
C GLU A 272 -19.23 30.60 -25.81
N VAL A 273 -18.81 31.87 -25.67
CA VAL A 273 -17.51 32.21 -25.06
C VAL A 273 -17.44 31.72 -23.62
N GLU A 274 -18.45 32.01 -22.79
CA GLU A 274 -18.46 31.58 -21.38
C GLU A 274 -18.38 30.05 -21.27
N SER A 275 -19.11 29.32 -22.13
CA SER A 275 -19.04 27.85 -22.16
C SER A 275 -17.66 27.33 -22.58
N LEU A 276 -17.01 27.96 -23.56
CA LEU A 276 -15.66 27.59 -24.00
C LEU A 276 -14.60 27.93 -22.95
N GLU A 277 -14.72 29.05 -22.24
CA GLU A 277 -13.83 29.41 -21.12
C GLU A 277 -13.93 28.40 -19.97
N GLN A 278 -15.15 27.96 -19.65
CA GLN A 278 -15.36 26.90 -18.66
C GLN A 278 -14.70 25.58 -19.11
N GLN A 279 -14.94 25.16 -20.35
CA GLN A 279 -14.34 23.94 -20.90
C GLN A 279 -12.80 24.01 -20.94
N HIS A 280 -12.24 25.17 -21.26
CA HIS A 280 -10.79 25.41 -21.24
C HIS A 280 -10.22 25.27 -19.82
N THR A 281 -10.90 25.87 -18.84
CA THR A 281 -10.48 25.79 -17.43
C THR A 281 -10.51 24.36 -16.91
N GLU A 282 -11.58 23.61 -17.22
CA GLU A 282 -11.68 22.18 -16.89
C GLU A 282 -10.58 21.36 -17.58
N ALA A 283 -10.33 21.61 -18.87
CA ALA A 283 -9.29 20.91 -19.61
C ALA A 283 -7.88 21.18 -19.07
N MET A 284 -7.60 22.42 -18.65
CA MET A 284 -6.34 22.82 -18.00
C MET A 284 -6.16 22.19 -16.61
N TRP A 285 -7.26 22.03 -15.87
CA TRP A 285 -7.23 21.33 -14.59
C TRP A 285 -6.88 19.85 -14.78
N ASP A 286 -7.56 19.16 -15.70
CA ASP A 286 -7.26 17.76 -16.04
C ASP A 286 -5.80 17.58 -16.49
N ARG A 287 -5.31 18.51 -17.31
CA ARG A 287 -3.90 18.56 -17.75
C ARG A 287 -2.95 18.66 -16.55
N SER A 288 -3.26 19.52 -15.57
CA SER A 288 -2.44 19.67 -14.36
C SER A 288 -2.45 18.43 -13.46
N ILE A 289 -3.56 17.69 -13.40
CA ILE A 289 -3.61 16.41 -12.69
C ILE A 289 -2.68 15.41 -13.39
N LEU A 290 -2.80 15.26 -14.71
CA LEU A 290 -1.96 14.35 -15.48
C LEU A 290 -0.47 14.70 -15.39
N GLU A 291 -0.12 15.99 -15.36
CA GLU A 291 1.26 16.45 -15.12
C GLU A 291 1.77 16.05 -13.73
N SER A 292 0.93 16.20 -12.70
CA SER A 292 1.25 15.77 -11.33
C SER A 292 1.44 14.26 -11.23
N ASP A 293 0.52 13.48 -11.82
CA ASP A 293 0.59 12.02 -11.83
C ASP A 293 1.83 11.52 -12.60
N LEU A 294 2.19 12.19 -13.70
CA LEU A 294 3.41 11.89 -14.43
C LEU A 294 4.65 12.19 -13.59
N GLN A 295 4.68 13.31 -12.88
CA GLN A 295 5.79 13.67 -11.99
C GLN A 295 5.94 12.67 -10.84
N GLU A 296 4.83 12.18 -10.26
CA GLU A 296 4.85 11.15 -9.22
C GLU A 296 5.32 9.80 -9.77
N ALA A 297 4.89 9.42 -10.97
CA ALA A 297 5.33 8.20 -11.64
C ALA A 297 6.82 8.25 -12.04
N GLU A 298 7.34 9.43 -12.41
CA GLU A 298 8.75 9.65 -12.74
C GLU A 298 9.66 9.85 -11.51
N ASP A 299 9.08 10.02 -10.32
CA ASP A 299 9.86 10.22 -9.10
C ASP A 299 10.78 9.02 -8.83
N ILE A 300 12.06 9.34 -8.68
CA ILE A 300 13.14 8.39 -8.40
C ILE A 300 12.89 7.65 -7.07
N ASN A 301 12.24 8.30 -6.10
CA ASN A 301 11.88 7.71 -4.82
C ASN A 301 10.37 7.43 -4.66
N GLY A 302 9.64 7.42 -5.78
CA GLY A 302 8.20 7.24 -5.80
C GLY A 302 7.73 5.83 -5.45
N GLU A 303 6.44 5.58 -5.68
CA GLU A 303 5.78 4.32 -5.31
C GLU A 303 6.48 3.08 -5.89
N HIS A 304 6.93 3.16 -7.15
CA HIS A 304 7.62 2.06 -7.84
C HIS A 304 8.96 1.71 -7.17
N TYR A 305 9.72 2.71 -6.73
CA TYR A 305 10.95 2.49 -5.98
C TYR A 305 10.69 1.85 -4.62
N GLN A 306 9.65 2.30 -3.90
CA GLN A 306 9.27 1.71 -2.62
C GLN A 306 8.81 0.24 -2.77
N LYS A 307 8.06 -0.07 -3.83
CA LYS A 307 7.69 -1.46 -4.18
C LYS A 307 8.92 -2.32 -4.46
N ALA A 308 9.87 -1.81 -5.26
CA ALA A 308 11.12 -2.51 -5.55
C ALA A 308 11.95 -2.74 -4.27
N LEU A 309 12.03 -1.73 -3.40
CA LEU A 309 12.73 -1.82 -2.13
C LEU A 309 12.08 -2.83 -1.18
N ALA A 310 10.75 -2.91 -1.15
CA ALA A 310 10.01 -3.87 -0.34
C ALA A 310 10.28 -5.31 -0.79
N ILE A 311 10.23 -5.58 -2.09
CA ILE A 311 10.56 -6.89 -2.67
C ILE A 311 12.00 -7.27 -2.33
N TYR A 312 12.95 -6.35 -2.54
CA TYR A 312 14.35 -6.60 -2.22
C TYR A 312 14.57 -6.85 -0.72
N THR A 313 13.90 -6.09 0.15
CA THR A 313 13.96 -6.27 1.60
C THR A 313 13.38 -7.61 2.04
N GLU A 314 12.27 -8.05 1.43
CA GLU A 314 11.66 -9.34 1.75
C GLU A 314 12.55 -10.50 1.33
N PHE A 315 13.16 -10.40 0.14
CA PHE A 315 14.16 -11.34 -0.32
C PHE A 315 15.36 -11.42 0.64
N LEU A 316 15.89 -10.28 1.10
CA LEU A 316 16.97 -10.25 2.09
C LEU A 316 16.58 -10.88 3.43
N LYS A 317 15.33 -10.70 3.89
CA LYS A 317 14.82 -11.36 5.11
C LYS A 317 14.69 -12.87 4.96
N SER A 318 14.34 -13.35 3.77
CA SER A 318 14.26 -14.78 3.46
C SER A 318 15.62 -15.46 3.36
N THR A 319 16.68 -14.67 3.13
CA THR A 319 18.05 -15.14 2.99
C THR A 319 18.71 -15.34 4.35
N GLN A 320 19.49 -16.43 4.50
CA GLN A 320 20.20 -16.72 5.74
C GLN A 320 21.33 -15.70 6.00
N PRO A 321 21.55 -15.27 7.26
CA PRO A 321 22.61 -14.29 7.60
C PRO A 321 24.03 -14.70 7.18
N GLU A 322 24.31 -16.01 7.13
CA GLU A 322 25.59 -16.56 6.70
C GLU A 322 25.78 -16.38 5.19
N THR A 323 24.70 -16.56 4.43
CA THR A 323 24.69 -16.34 2.99
C THR A 323 24.90 -14.86 2.67
N LEU A 324 24.25 -13.95 3.40
CA LEU A 324 24.47 -12.50 3.28
C LEU A 324 25.93 -12.11 3.52
N ALA A 325 26.61 -12.74 4.49
CA ALA A 325 28.01 -12.46 4.78
C ALA A 325 28.98 -12.92 3.69
N VAL A 326 28.68 -14.05 3.02
CA VAL A 326 29.46 -14.51 1.86
C VAL A 326 29.28 -13.53 0.70
N TYR A 327 28.07 -13.04 0.47
CA TYR A 327 27.79 -12.05 -0.56
C TYR A 327 28.46 -10.70 -0.27
N ALA A 328 28.41 -10.23 0.98
CA ALA A 328 29.09 -8.99 1.37
C ALA A 328 30.60 -9.06 1.13
N ALA A 329 31.24 -10.19 1.46
CA ALA A 329 32.67 -10.42 1.22
C ALA A 329 33.04 -10.49 -0.28
N CYS A 330 32.08 -10.73 -1.16
CA CYS A 330 32.27 -10.69 -2.61
C CYS A 330 32.12 -9.28 -3.19
N THR A 331 31.59 -8.33 -2.41
CA THR A 331 31.43 -6.92 -2.80
C THR A 331 32.66 -6.12 -2.34
N GLU A 332 33.11 -5.13 -3.12
CA GLU A 332 34.23 -4.25 -2.72
C GLU A 332 33.86 -3.19 -1.66
N SER A 333 32.62 -3.22 -1.14
CA SER A 333 32.04 -2.19 -0.28
C SER A 333 32.15 -2.52 1.20
N GLN A 334 32.93 -1.74 1.95
CA GLN A 334 33.03 -1.87 3.42
C GLN A 334 31.70 -1.62 4.15
N VAL A 335 30.81 -0.83 3.54
CA VAL A 335 29.49 -0.51 4.14
C VAL A 335 28.59 -1.74 4.17
N ASP A 336 28.70 -2.61 3.17
CA ASP A 336 27.95 -3.85 3.08
C ASP A 336 28.35 -4.82 4.21
N ASP A 337 29.66 -5.00 4.40
CA ASP A 337 30.22 -5.83 5.47
C ASP A 337 29.77 -5.37 6.86
N GLU A 338 29.76 -4.05 7.11
CA GLU A 338 29.29 -3.47 8.37
C GLU A 338 27.81 -3.75 8.63
N ILE A 339 26.97 -3.61 7.59
CA ILE A 339 25.52 -3.86 7.70
C ILE A 339 25.25 -5.35 7.92
N CYS A 340 25.93 -6.24 7.20
CA CYS A 340 25.82 -7.69 7.35
C CYS A 340 26.33 -8.18 8.72
N ALA A 341 27.43 -7.60 9.24
CA ALA A 341 27.89 -7.86 10.61
C ALA A 341 26.86 -7.41 11.65
N ARG A 342 26.21 -6.27 11.43
CA ARG A 342 25.15 -5.76 12.31
C ARG A 342 23.91 -6.65 12.30
N ILE A 343 23.49 -7.15 11.13
CA ILE A 343 22.36 -8.08 11.01
C ILE A 343 22.65 -9.36 11.81
N ARG A 344 23.86 -9.93 11.68
CA ARG A 344 24.30 -11.10 12.44
C ARG A 344 24.31 -10.85 13.95
N SER A 345 24.81 -9.70 14.40
CA SER A 345 24.81 -9.37 15.84
C SER A 345 23.39 -9.31 16.40
N LEU A 346 22.48 -8.64 15.67
CA LEU A 346 21.07 -8.52 16.06
C LEU A 346 20.36 -9.88 16.05
N GLN A 347 20.67 -10.75 15.09
CA GLN A 347 20.13 -12.11 15.06
C GLN A 347 20.55 -12.92 16.30
N SER A 348 21.83 -12.87 16.67
CA SER A 348 22.33 -13.56 17.85
C SER A 348 21.72 -13.00 19.16
N GLU A 349 21.53 -11.68 19.25
CA GLU A 349 20.84 -11.05 20.38
C GLU A 349 19.38 -11.54 20.50
N ILE A 350 18.65 -11.67 19.38
CA ILE A 350 17.28 -12.19 19.34
C ILE A 350 17.25 -13.65 19.81
N GLU A 351 18.14 -14.49 19.28
CA GLU A 351 18.22 -15.91 19.64
C GLU A 351 18.54 -16.13 21.13
N ASN A 352 19.45 -15.33 21.68
CA ASN A 352 19.78 -15.38 23.10
C ASN A 352 18.58 -15.01 23.99
N GLU A 353 17.88 -13.90 23.68
CA GLU A 353 16.68 -13.50 24.43
C GLU A 353 15.52 -14.51 24.28
N GLN A 354 15.40 -15.15 23.11
CA GLN A 354 14.42 -16.22 22.90
C GLN A 354 14.76 -17.47 23.72
N ALA A 355 16.03 -17.89 23.74
CA ALA A 355 16.51 -19.02 24.55
C ALA A 355 16.29 -18.77 26.05
N GLU A 356 16.57 -17.55 26.53
CA GLU A 356 16.27 -17.14 27.90
C GLU A 356 14.76 -17.18 28.20
N SER A 357 13.92 -16.76 27.25
CA SER A 357 12.47 -16.80 27.41
C SER A 357 11.92 -18.23 27.51
N VAL A 358 12.48 -19.16 26.73
CA VAL A 358 12.16 -20.59 26.80
C VAL A 358 12.58 -21.17 28.16
N ALA A 359 13.82 -20.90 28.61
CA ALA A 359 14.30 -21.33 29.92
C ALA A 359 13.44 -20.77 31.07
N HIS A 360 13.01 -19.52 30.96
CA HIS A 360 12.07 -18.89 31.90
C HIS A 360 10.69 -19.56 31.88
N ALA A 361 10.17 -19.96 30.72
CA ALA A 361 8.91 -20.68 30.61
C ALA A 361 8.98 -22.08 31.27
N GLU A 362 10.06 -22.83 31.04
CA GLU A 362 10.32 -24.11 31.71
C GLU A 362 10.39 -23.93 33.23
N ARG A 363 11.11 -22.89 33.70
CA ARG A 363 11.21 -22.57 35.12
C ARG A 363 9.87 -22.24 35.77
N ILE A 364 8.98 -21.55 35.05
CA ILE A 364 7.61 -21.28 35.53
C ILE A 364 6.83 -22.61 35.68
N VAL A 365 6.97 -23.55 34.75
CA VAL A 365 6.31 -24.86 34.82
C VAL A 365 6.79 -25.64 36.05
N GLU A 366 8.08 -25.66 36.32
CA GLU A 366 8.65 -26.28 37.52
C GLU A 366 8.13 -25.66 38.81
N LEU A 367 8.15 -24.33 38.91
CA LEU A 367 7.67 -23.61 40.09
C LEU A 367 6.16 -23.83 40.33
N ARG A 368 5.37 -23.99 39.26
CA ARG A 368 3.96 -24.39 39.36
C ARG A 368 3.80 -25.80 39.89
N LYS A 369 4.58 -26.77 39.39
CA LYS A 369 4.58 -28.15 39.91
C LYS A 369 4.94 -28.18 41.38
N TYR A 370 5.99 -27.45 41.79
CA TYR A 370 6.41 -27.31 43.18
C TYR A 370 5.30 -26.70 44.05
N ARG A 371 4.69 -25.58 43.62
CA ARG A 371 3.58 -24.94 44.34
C ARG A 371 2.36 -25.86 44.49
N THR A 372 1.98 -26.61 43.45
CA THR A 372 0.91 -27.60 43.54
C THR A 372 1.26 -28.72 44.52
N GLY A 373 2.52 -29.16 44.53
CA GLY A 373 3.03 -30.13 45.49
C GLY A 373 2.98 -29.63 46.94
N LEU A 374 3.32 -28.37 47.19
CA LEU A 374 3.22 -27.75 48.52
C LEU A 374 1.76 -27.64 49.00
N ASN A 375 0.82 -27.30 48.11
CA ASN A 375 -0.61 -27.31 48.43
C ASN A 375 -1.09 -28.71 48.84
N GLU A 376 -0.63 -29.74 48.13
CA GLU A 376 -0.95 -31.13 48.46
C GLU A 376 -0.33 -31.56 49.80
N LEU A 377 0.91 -31.17 50.09
CA LEU A 377 1.56 -31.40 51.37
C LEU A 377 0.80 -30.72 52.53
N SER A 378 0.35 -29.47 52.33
CA SER A 378 -0.49 -28.73 53.28
C SER A 378 -1.84 -29.44 53.53
N ARG A 379 -2.45 -29.98 52.47
CA ARG A 379 -3.69 -30.78 52.57
C ARG A 379 -3.48 -32.05 53.38
N LEU A 380 -2.40 -32.79 53.13
CA LEU A 380 -2.04 -34.01 53.85
C LEU A 380 -1.77 -33.72 55.33
N LEU A 381 -1.01 -32.66 55.65
CA LEU A 381 -0.75 -32.21 57.00
C LEU A 381 -2.04 -31.84 57.74
N ARG A 382 -2.94 -31.08 57.09
CA ARG A 382 -4.24 -30.69 57.65
C ARG A 382 -5.13 -31.90 57.91
N ASN A 383 -5.14 -32.88 57.02
CA ASN A 383 -5.88 -34.11 57.21
C ASN A 383 -5.32 -34.94 58.37
N HIS A 384 -4.00 -35.02 58.53
CA HIS A 384 -3.38 -35.76 59.64
C HIS A 384 -3.68 -35.12 61.01
N LEU A 385 -3.56 -33.79 61.10
CA LEU A 385 -3.87 -33.05 62.33
C LEU A 385 -5.33 -33.13 62.75
N ARG A 386 -6.27 -33.32 61.81
CA ARG A 386 -7.68 -33.57 62.12
C ARG A 386 -7.93 -34.93 62.80
N HIS A 387 -7.03 -35.91 62.61
CA HIS A 387 -7.19 -37.28 63.10
C HIS A 387 -6.21 -37.63 64.24
N SER A 388 -5.31 -36.72 64.64
CA SER A 388 -4.30 -36.95 65.69
C SER A 388 -4.53 -36.02 66.88
N SER A 389 -4.71 -36.57 68.08
CA SER A 389 -4.99 -35.81 69.32
C SER A 389 -3.75 -35.39 70.12
N SER A 390 -2.53 -35.69 69.66
CA SER A 390 -1.29 -35.37 70.38
C SER A 390 -0.63 -34.09 69.88
N GLU A 391 -0.06 -33.29 70.80
CA GLU A 391 0.90 -32.21 70.49
C GLU A 391 1.98 -32.75 69.54
N VAL A 392 2.07 -32.17 68.33
CA VAL A 392 3.11 -32.51 67.37
C VAL A 392 4.45 -32.01 67.93
N ARG A 393 5.33 -32.94 68.33
CA ARG A 393 6.71 -32.65 68.73
C ARG A 393 7.65 -33.30 67.74
N THR A 394 8.48 -32.50 67.09
CA THR A 394 9.55 -33.00 66.22
C THR A 394 10.84 -33.21 67.01
N ARG A 395 11.74 -34.03 66.46
CA ARG A 395 13.12 -34.14 66.96
C ARG A 395 13.81 -32.76 66.95
N ASP A 396 14.67 -32.49 67.94
CA ASP A 396 15.37 -31.19 68.09
C ASP A 396 16.29 -30.86 66.90
N ASP A 397 16.74 -31.87 66.14
CA ASP A 397 17.59 -31.71 64.96
C ASP A 397 16.82 -31.64 63.62
N PHE A 398 15.48 -31.69 63.65
CA PHE A 398 14.69 -31.71 62.42
C PHE A 398 14.58 -30.31 61.79
N ARG A 399 14.96 -30.21 60.52
CA ARG A 399 14.99 -28.96 59.75
C ARG A 399 14.00 -29.03 58.59
N PHE A 400 12.83 -28.44 58.78
CA PHE A 400 11.75 -28.49 57.78
C PHE A 400 12.10 -27.73 56.49
N ASP A 401 12.92 -26.69 56.59
CA ASP A 401 13.50 -25.97 55.47
C ASP A 401 14.32 -26.89 54.54
N ILE A 402 15.10 -27.81 55.09
CA ILE A 402 15.87 -28.78 54.29
C ILE A 402 14.93 -29.75 53.55
N VAL A 403 13.84 -30.18 54.19
CA VAL A 403 12.86 -31.08 53.58
C VAL A 403 12.07 -30.40 52.44
N LEU A 404 11.77 -29.12 52.58
CA LEU A 404 11.15 -28.32 51.51
C LEU A 404 12.14 -28.03 50.36
N ASN A 405 13.41 -27.77 50.68
CA ASN A 405 14.47 -27.61 49.67
C ASN A 405 14.71 -28.93 48.91
N ASP A 406 14.76 -30.07 49.60
CA ASP A 406 14.83 -31.39 48.96
C ASP A 406 13.64 -31.64 48.03
N MET A 407 12.45 -31.17 48.38
CA MET A 407 11.26 -31.28 47.52
C MET A 407 11.38 -30.40 46.26
N ARG A 408 12.03 -29.25 46.37
CA ARG A 408 12.31 -28.33 45.26
C ARG A 408 13.41 -28.84 44.33
N ASP A 409 14.54 -29.26 44.91
CA ASP A 409 15.79 -29.53 44.20
C ASP A 409 15.94 -31.00 43.79
N LEU A 410 15.38 -31.94 44.56
CA LEU A 410 15.40 -33.39 44.24
C LEU A 410 14.06 -33.87 43.66
N HIS A 411 13.15 -32.95 43.32
CA HIS A 411 11.81 -33.22 42.78
C HIS A 411 11.04 -34.33 43.52
N LEU A 412 11.16 -34.37 44.85
CA LEU A 412 10.48 -35.39 45.64
C LEU A 412 8.96 -35.23 45.52
N SER A 413 8.26 -36.35 45.27
CA SER A 413 6.81 -36.39 45.29
C SER A 413 6.29 -35.88 46.65
N PRO A 414 5.18 -35.11 46.69
CA PRO A 414 4.56 -34.66 47.94
C PRO A 414 4.34 -35.80 48.94
N MET A 415 4.07 -37.02 48.44
CA MET A 415 3.90 -38.22 49.26
C MET A 415 5.21 -38.73 49.89
N LYS A 416 6.35 -38.62 49.19
CA LYS A 416 7.67 -38.96 49.75
C LYS A 416 8.10 -37.94 50.80
N THR A 417 7.87 -36.66 50.53
CA THR A 417 8.10 -35.55 51.48
C THR A 417 7.22 -35.71 52.72
N TRP A 418 5.96 -36.06 52.54
CA TRP A 418 5.02 -36.36 53.62
C TRP A 418 5.47 -37.54 54.49
N ARG A 419 5.96 -38.64 53.90
CA ARG A 419 6.50 -39.78 54.66
C ARG A 419 7.73 -39.41 55.49
N ARG A 420 8.63 -38.59 54.93
CA ARG A 420 9.79 -38.07 55.67
C ARG A 420 9.37 -37.18 56.84
N LEU A 421 8.35 -36.35 56.63
CA LEU A 421 7.76 -35.51 57.68
C LEU A 421 7.10 -36.37 58.78
N LEU A 422 6.32 -37.39 58.42
CA LEU A 422 5.68 -38.30 59.38
C LEU A 422 6.70 -39.10 60.21
N ALA A 423 7.80 -39.55 59.60
CA ALA A 423 8.88 -40.24 60.30
C ALA A 423 9.58 -39.35 61.35
N ALA A 424 9.55 -38.03 61.15
CA ALA A 424 10.08 -37.05 62.11
C ALA A 424 9.08 -36.63 63.20
N ILE A 425 7.77 -36.78 62.95
CA ILE A 425 6.67 -36.43 63.86
C ILE A 425 6.27 -37.61 64.79
N SER A 426 6.42 -38.86 64.33
CA SER A 426 5.79 -40.04 64.97
C SER A 426 6.64 -40.77 66.00
N ASP A 427 7.64 -40.12 66.61
CA ASP A 427 8.62 -40.82 67.48
C ASP A 427 8.42 -40.49 68.97
N PRO A 428 7.62 -41.28 69.72
CA PRO A 428 7.69 -41.28 71.17
C PRO A 428 8.84 -42.20 71.61
N ILE A 429 9.85 -41.62 72.25
CA ILE A 429 10.85 -42.24 73.13
C ILE A 429 10.71 -43.78 73.27
N ARG A 430 11.57 -44.55 72.57
CA ARG A 430 11.99 -45.88 73.02
C ARG A 430 13.51 -45.89 73.22
N SER A 431 13.91 -45.42 74.39
CA SER A 431 15.18 -45.75 75.02
C SER A 431 15.09 -47.14 75.67
N VAL A 432 15.70 -48.18 75.08
CA VAL A 432 16.21 -49.37 75.82
C VAL A 432 17.45 -49.93 75.09
N PRO A 433 18.57 -50.21 75.79
CA PRO A 433 19.85 -50.62 75.21
C PRO A 433 20.08 -52.15 75.23
N LEU A 434 21.25 -52.56 74.68
CA LEU A 434 22.01 -53.83 74.81
C LEU A 434 21.90 -54.81 73.62
N PRO A 435 22.85 -55.76 73.46
CA PRO A 435 24.31 -55.58 73.38
C PRO A 435 24.94 -56.38 72.20
N GLY A 436 26.19 -56.04 71.86
CA GLY A 436 27.26 -57.01 71.67
C GLY A 436 27.18 -58.06 70.54
N ARG A 437 28.06 -57.85 69.54
CA ARG A 437 29.08 -58.81 69.09
C ARG A 437 28.58 -60.11 68.43
N PHE A 438 28.89 -60.29 67.14
CA PHE A 438 30.13 -60.98 66.77
C PHE A 438 30.51 -60.70 65.32
N THR A 439 31.79 -60.39 65.17
CA THR A 439 32.60 -60.31 63.98
C THR A 439 32.73 -61.67 63.29
N ALA A 440 32.70 -61.69 61.97
CA ALA A 440 33.60 -62.54 61.19
C ALA A 440 33.70 -62.01 59.76
N GLU A 441 34.79 -61.29 59.51
CA GLU A 441 35.45 -61.25 58.22
C GLU A 441 35.68 -62.68 57.71
N ALA A 442 35.48 -62.93 56.41
CA ALA A 442 36.61 -63.02 55.50
C ALA A 442 36.22 -63.71 54.18
N SER A 443 36.80 -63.17 53.11
CA SER A 443 37.31 -63.89 51.92
C SER A 443 36.33 -64.60 50.99
N SER A 444 35.91 -63.85 49.97
CA SER A 444 36.09 -64.05 48.52
C SER A 444 36.48 -65.43 47.93
N PRO A 445 36.17 -65.66 46.63
CA PRO A 445 35.64 -66.92 46.13
C PRO A 445 36.57 -67.63 45.13
N HIS A 446 36.27 -68.91 44.85
CA HIS A 446 36.76 -69.60 43.66
C HIS A 446 35.59 -70.14 42.82
N ALA A 447 35.57 -69.65 41.57
CA ALA A 447 35.40 -70.36 40.31
C ALA A 447 34.27 -71.39 40.17
N GLY A 448 33.35 -71.11 39.24
CA GLY A 448 32.42 -72.09 38.70
C GLY A 448 31.57 -71.60 37.53
N ALA A 449 32.16 -71.66 36.33
CA ALA A 449 31.51 -71.91 35.03
C ALA A 449 30.62 -70.82 34.38
N PHE A 450 31.08 -70.43 33.20
CA PHE A 450 30.38 -69.65 32.18
C PHE A 450 29.32 -70.48 31.42
N GLY A 451 28.31 -69.77 30.93
CA GLY A 451 27.51 -70.11 29.74
C GLY A 451 27.04 -68.81 29.06
N PRO A 452 27.14 -68.67 27.72
CA PRO A 452 27.24 -67.39 27.01
C PRO A 452 25.92 -66.96 26.36
N VAL A 453 25.67 -65.65 26.25
CA VAL A 453 24.96 -64.97 25.12
C VAL A 453 24.73 -63.46 25.39
N GLU A 454 24.92 -62.94 26.60
CA GLU A 454 24.72 -61.50 26.91
C GLU A 454 26.01 -60.67 27.09
N ALA A 455 27.16 -61.20 26.63
CA ALA A 455 28.45 -60.52 26.68
C ALA A 455 28.91 -59.96 25.31
N ALA A 456 27.96 -59.47 24.51
CA ALA A 456 28.23 -58.81 23.23
C ALA A 456 27.71 -57.35 23.16
N PHE A 457 27.19 -56.78 24.26
CA PHE A 457 26.61 -55.43 24.25
C PHE A 457 27.21 -54.43 25.27
N LEU A 458 28.30 -54.79 25.95
CA LEU A 458 28.94 -53.94 26.98
C LEU A 458 30.47 -53.91 26.89
N ALA A 459 31.02 -53.92 25.67
CA ALA A 459 32.45 -53.78 25.41
C ALA A 459 32.77 -52.64 24.43
N ALA A 460 32.04 -51.53 24.54
CA ALA A 460 32.36 -50.29 23.81
C ALA A 460 32.07 -49.02 24.64
N SER A 461 32.23 -49.08 25.96
CA SER A 461 32.16 -47.88 26.81
C SER A 461 33.34 -47.82 27.78
N GLU A 462 34.21 -46.83 27.52
CA GLU A 462 35.11 -46.15 28.45
C GLU A 462 36.42 -46.85 28.87
N ASN A 463 37.53 -46.50 28.23
CA ASN A 463 38.39 -45.38 28.70
C ASN A 463 39.71 -45.27 27.92
N SER A 464 40.02 -44.08 27.42
CA SER A 464 41.31 -43.45 27.71
C SER A 464 41.25 -41.93 27.58
N PRO A 465 42.00 -41.20 28.44
CA PRO A 465 41.88 -39.77 28.62
C PRO A 465 42.84 -38.98 27.70
N GLY A 466 42.45 -37.74 27.39
CA GLY A 466 43.37 -36.67 27.01
C GLY A 466 43.29 -36.25 25.55
N VAL A 467 42.67 -35.10 25.29
CA VAL A 467 43.18 -33.91 24.57
C VAL A 467 42.00 -32.93 24.40
N LEU A 468 42.32 -31.64 24.51
CA LEU A 468 41.41 -30.51 24.67
C LEU A 468 40.55 -30.22 23.42
N GLY A 469 39.28 -29.88 23.65
CA GLY A 469 38.53 -28.86 22.92
C GLY A 469 37.93 -29.20 21.55
N GLY A 470 36.66 -29.63 21.54
CA GLY A 470 35.81 -29.64 20.34
C GLY A 470 34.35 -29.92 20.71
N ARG A 471 33.44 -28.99 20.37
CA ARG A 471 31.98 -29.13 20.55
C ARG A 471 31.41 -30.28 19.68
N PRO A 472 30.30 -30.90 20.07
CA PRO A 472 29.66 -31.97 19.29
C PRO A 472 28.97 -31.41 18.04
N CYS A 473 29.20 -32.06 16.90
CA CYS A 473 28.47 -31.85 15.66
C CYS A 473 27.08 -32.52 15.74
N ASP A 474 26.07 -31.80 15.25
CA ASP A 474 24.69 -32.23 15.06
C ASP A 474 24.57 -33.18 13.84
N PRO A 475 23.69 -34.21 13.82
CA PRO A 475 23.69 -35.24 12.79
C PRO A 475 22.67 -34.92 11.68
N THR A 476 23.06 -34.07 10.73
CA THR A 476 22.39 -33.98 9.42
C THR A 476 23.42 -33.77 8.32
N GLY A 477 24.23 -34.81 8.08
CA GLY A 477 25.11 -34.90 6.93
C GLY A 477 25.03 -36.31 6.36
N VAL A 478 24.34 -36.49 5.25
CA VAL A 478 24.39 -37.74 4.48
C VAL A 478 25.77 -37.80 3.83
N LEU A 479 26.63 -38.64 4.40
CA LEU A 479 27.96 -38.93 3.86
C LEU A 479 27.84 -40.20 3.00
N ILE A 480 27.72 -40.04 1.68
CA ILE A 480 27.85 -41.17 0.75
C ILE A 480 29.35 -41.43 0.59
N ARG A 481 29.84 -42.43 1.32
CA ARG A 481 31.14 -43.03 1.07
C ARG A 481 31.02 -43.87 -0.22
N PRO A 482 31.88 -43.70 -1.24
CA PRO A 482 31.93 -44.67 -2.32
C PRO A 482 32.42 -46.00 -1.77
N GLU A 483 31.58 -47.03 -1.89
CA GLU A 483 32.00 -48.41 -1.73
C GLU A 483 32.87 -48.81 -2.92
N ARG A 484 34.01 -49.43 -2.60
CA ARG A 484 34.98 -50.16 -3.44
C ARG A 484 36.21 -49.39 -3.94
N GLU A 485 37.36 -49.93 -3.54
CA GLU A 485 38.62 -49.83 -4.26
C GLU A 485 38.44 -50.38 -5.70
N PRO A 486 38.99 -49.72 -6.73
CA PRO A 486 39.06 -50.30 -8.06
C PRO A 486 40.13 -51.39 -8.05
N ARG A 487 39.70 -52.64 -8.20
CA ARG A 487 40.57 -53.69 -8.72
C ARG A 487 40.88 -53.39 -10.17
N GLU A 488 42.14 -53.63 -10.51
CA GLU A 488 42.74 -53.65 -11.84
C GLU A 488 41.79 -54.20 -12.92
N THR A 489 41.19 -53.31 -13.70
CA THR A 489 40.97 -53.45 -15.15
C THR A 489 40.56 -52.08 -15.66
N GLY A 490 41.31 -51.56 -16.64
CA GLY A 490 41.25 -50.18 -17.10
C GLY A 490 39.88 -49.75 -17.59
N ARG A 491 39.41 -48.64 -17.04
CA ARG A 491 38.56 -47.60 -17.65
C ARG A 491 38.34 -46.54 -16.57
N GLN A 492 39.12 -45.45 -16.65
CA GLN A 492 38.85 -44.25 -15.85
C GLN A 492 37.66 -43.53 -16.49
N SER A 493 36.60 -43.33 -15.71
CA SER A 493 35.52 -42.42 -16.05
C SER A 493 36.06 -40.99 -15.97
N MET A 494 36.40 -40.39 -17.11
CA MET A 494 36.64 -38.94 -17.19
C MET A 494 35.30 -38.22 -17.03
N PHE A 495 35.18 -37.38 -16.01
CA PHE A 495 34.09 -36.41 -15.91
C PHE A 495 34.69 -35.02 -16.11
N ASP A 496 34.30 -34.36 -17.19
CA ASP A 496 34.52 -32.93 -17.37
C ASP A 496 33.41 -32.16 -16.65
N THR A 497 33.76 -31.21 -15.80
CA THR A 497 32.78 -30.27 -15.22
C THR A 497 33.41 -28.90 -15.13
N LEU A 498 32.74 -27.92 -15.74
CA LEU A 498 33.13 -26.51 -15.74
C LEU A 498 32.40 -25.79 -14.58
N ALA A 499 33.15 -25.25 -13.63
CA ALA A 499 32.62 -24.30 -12.65
C ALA A 499 32.80 -22.87 -13.18
N ILE A 500 31.70 -22.11 -13.26
CA ILE A 500 31.74 -20.70 -13.66
C ILE A 500 31.74 -19.85 -12.39
N CYS A 501 32.89 -19.27 -12.05
CA CYS A 501 33.00 -18.30 -10.96
C CYS A 501 32.82 -16.87 -11.51
N ARG A 502 32.17 -15.99 -10.76
CA ARG A 502 31.89 -14.60 -11.15
C ARG A 502 33.12 -13.70 -10.98
N SER A 503 34.06 -14.08 -10.11
CA SER A 503 35.32 -13.36 -9.90
C SER A 503 36.48 -14.31 -9.55
N GLU A 504 37.72 -13.80 -9.69
CA GLU A 504 38.93 -14.53 -9.32
C GLU A 504 38.99 -14.80 -7.80
N SER A 505 38.50 -13.88 -6.98
CA SER A 505 38.43 -14.05 -5.51
C SER A 505 37.44 -15.13 -5.10
N GLU A 506 36.26 -15.19 -5.74
CA GLU A 506 35.27 -16.25 -5.52
C GLU A 506 35.84 -17.61 -5.88
N SER A 507 36.54 -17.71 -7.02
CA SER A 507 37.20 -18.96 -7.42
C SER A 507 38.24 -19.42 -6.40
N LYS A 508 39.07 -18.49 -5.87
CA LYS A 508 40.08 -18.79 -4.85
C LYS A 508 39.45 -19.18 -3.52
N HIS A 509 38.35 -18.55 -3.14
CA HIS A 509 37.64 -18.85 -1.89
C HIS A 509 36.96 -20.23 -1.94
N ILE A 510 36.29 -20.56 -3.03
CA ILE A 510 35.66 -21.88 -3.23
C ILE A 510 36.75 -22.97 -3.27
N VAL A 511 37.85 -22.73 -3.97
CA VAL A 511 38.99 -23.66 -3.99
C VAL A 511 39.58 -23.85 -2.59
N SER A 512 39.72 -22.77 -1.81
CA SER A 512 40.21 -22.84 -0.43
C SER A 512 39.28 -23.66 0.47
N LEU A 513 37.97 -23.43 0.41
CA LEU A 513 36.96 -24.17 1.18
C LEU A 513 36.92 -25.66 0.83
N LEU A 514 37.02 -25.99 -0.47
CA LEU A 514 37.06 -27.38 -0.93
C LEU A 514 38.35 -28.08 -0.46
N GLN A 515 39.48 -27.37 -0.49
CA GLN A 515 40.76 -27.88 0.01
C GLN A 515 40.76 -28.07 1.53
N GLU A 516 40.18 -27.15 2.30
CA GLU A 516 40.05 -27.28 3.76
C GLU A 516 39.22 -28.51 4.17
N HIS A 517 38.26 -28.93 3.34
CA HIS A 517 37.46 -30.12 3.56
C HIS A 517 37.97 -31.38 2.87
N GLY A 518 39.17 -31.33 2.25
CA GLY A 518 39.80 -32.48 1.59
C GLY A 518 39.09 -32.95 0.31
N ILE A 519 38.22 -32.12 -0.26
CA ILE A 519 37.43 -32.41 -1.46
C ILE A 519 38.24 -31.98 -2.68
N ARG A 520 38.74 -32.95 -3.46
CA ARG A 520 39.58 -32.67 -4.65
C ARG A 520 38.77 -32.34 -5.92
N CYS A 521 37.48 -32.68 -5.94
CA CYS A 521 36.57 -32.39 -7.03
C CYS A 521 35.13 -32.32 -6.51
N PHE A 522 34.32 -31.43 -7.06
CA PHE A 522 32.90 -31.28 -6.74
C PHE A 522 32.11 -31.14 -8.05
N ALA A 523 30.96 -31.79 -8.12
CA ALA A 523 30.02 -31.67 -9.23
C ALA A 523 28.65 -31.21 -8.69
N HIS A 524 28.06 -30.20 -9.31
CA HIS A 524 26.68 -29.79 -9.07
C HIS A 524 25.90 -29.90 -10.38
N ASN A 525 24.94 -30.83 -10.43
CA ASN A 525 24.01 -30.92 -11.55
C ASN A 525 22.83 -29.98 -11.29
N HIS A 526 22.70 -28.94 -12.13
CA HIS A 526 21.39 -28.36 -12.38
C HIS A 526 20.59 -29.39 -13.18
N LEU A 527 19.63 -30.05 -12.55
CA LEU A 527 18.57 -30.76 -13.28
C LEU A 527 17.76 -29.70 -14.05
N LEU A 528 17.97 -29.61 -15.35
CA LEU A 528 16.96 -29.07 -16.26
C LEU A 528 15.90 -30.16 -16.40
N ASP A 529 14.67 -29.87 -15.96
CA ASP A 529 13.49 -30.71 -16.22
C ASP A 529 13.30 -30.86 -17.74
N LEU A 530 13.76 -31.97 -18.29
CA LEU A 530 13.37 -32.45 -19.61
C LEU A 530 12.22 -33.45 -19.44
N PRO A 531 11.12 -33.34 -20.20
CA PRO A 531 10.02 -34.30 -20.12
C PRO A 531 10.51 -35.68 -20.56
N ALA A 532 10.17 -36.69 -19.75
CA ALA A 532 10.53 -38.08 -19.96
C ALA A 532 10.09 -38.58 -21.35
N VAL A 533 11.06 -38.94 -22.20
CA VAL A 533 10.82 -39.75 -23.40
C VAL A 533 11.10 -41.20 -23.03
N SER A 534 10.04 -42.01 -23.05
CA SER A 534 10.09 -43.46 -22.93
C SER A 534 10.52 -44.10 -24.24
N GLY A 535 11.45 -45.05 -24.21
CA GLY A 535 11.60 -46.03 -25.30
C GLY A 535 13.00 -46.61 -25.48
N ASP A 536 13.18 -47.81 -24.92
CA ASP A 536 13.96 -48.96 -25.41
C ASP A 536 15.26 -48.76 -26.19
N ALA A 537 16.38 -49.13 -25.53
CA ALA A 537 17.64 -49.44 -26.19
C ALA A 537 17.64 -50.85 -26.80
N PRO A 538 18.40 -51.08 -27.88
CA PRO A 538 19.02 -52.38 -28.12
C PRO A 538 20.54 -52.29 -28.19
N THR A 539 21.16 -53.30 -27.60
CA THR A 539 22.59 -53.58 -27.49
C THR A 539 23.17 -54.18 -28.78
N SER A 540 24.41 -53.80 -29.14
CA SER A 540 25.38 -54.74 -29.74
C SER A 540 26.83 -54.24 -29.66
N GLU A 541 27.70 -55.03 -29.04
CA GLU A 541 29.16 -54.96 -29.06
C GLU A 541 29.72 -55.06 -30.48
N TRP A 542 30.72 -54.25 -30.89
CA TRP A 542 31.88 -54.65 -31.73
C TRP A 542 33.00 -53.58 -31.71
N GLN A 543 34.16 -53.98 -31.14
CA GLN A 543 35.58 -53.62 -31.39
C GLN A 543 36.04 -52.15 -31.54
N GLU A 544 36.56 -51.61 -30.42
CA GLU A 544 37.43 -50.42 -30.30
C GLU A 544 38.91 -50.81 -30.29
N SER A 545 39.74 -50.28 -31.22
CA SER A 545 41.20 -50.15 -31.01
C SER A 545 41.94 -49.30 -32.06
N SER A 546 41.37 -48.21 -32.59
CA SER A 546 42.09 -47.42 -33.61
C SER A 546 41.87 -45.90 -33.57
N TRP A 547 40.82 -45.42 -32.89
CA TRP A 547 40.49 -44.00 -32.92
C TRP A 547 41.11 -43.22 -31.75
N GLU A 548 41.23 -43.86 -30.58
CA GLU A 548 41.79 -43.25 -29.36
C GLU A 548 43.26 -42.86 -29.55
N ASP A 549 44.11 -43.76 -30.09
CA ASP A 549 45.52 -43.47 -30.38
C ASP A 549 45.69 -42.30 -31.38
N HIS A 550 44.76 -42.15 -32.33
CA HIS A 550 44.84 -41.14 -33.37
C HIS A 550 44.33 -39.76 -32.90
N ALA A 551 43.36 -39.74 -31.99
CA ALA A 551 42.86 -38.53 -31.33
C ALA A 551 43.86 -38.01 -30.28
N GLN A 552 44.48 -38.92 -29.52
CA GLN A 552 45.52 -38.57 -28.53
C GLN A 552 46.76 -37.97 -29.19
N GLN A 553 47.24 -38.55 -30.30
CA GLN A 553 48.38 -38.00 -31.04
C GLN A 553 48.12 -36.62 -31.67
N ARG A 554 46.88 -36.29 -32.04
CA ARG A 554 46.55 -34.98 -32.62
C ARG A 554 46.32 -33.89 -31.58
N LEU A 555 45.76 -34.23 -30.40
CA LEU A 555 45.63 -33.29 -29.29
C LEU A 555 47.01 -32.88 -28.72
N VAL A 556 47.96 -33.82 -28.67
CA VAL A 556 49.37 -33.53 -28.36
C VAL A 556 49.98 -32.57 -29.39
N GLY A 557 49.68 -32.72 -30.68
CA GLY A 557 50.19 -31.83 -31.73
C GLY A 557 49.68 -30.38 -31.61
N VAL A 558 48.39 -30.18 -31.37
CA VAL A 558 47.77 -28.85 -31.27
C VAL A 558 48.20 -28.12 -29.99
N ALA A 559 48.35 -28.84 -28.87
CA ALA A 559 48.84 -28.27 -27.62
C ALA A 559 50.33 -27.87 -27.72
N VAL A 560 51.15 -28.64 -28.45
CA VAL A 560 52.56 -28.31 -28.70
C VAL A 560 52.71 -27.12 -29.65
N GLU A 561 51.86 -26.99 -30.66
CA GLU A 561 51.84 -25.82 -31.56
C GLU A 561 51.42 -24.52 -30.83
N HIS A 562 50.49 -24.59 -29.87
CA HIS A 562 50.10 -23.43 -29.05
C HIS A 562 51.07 -23.10 -27.91
N ALA A 563 51.81 -24.08 -27.37
CA ALA A 563 52.86 -23.84 -26.39
C ALA A 563 54.13 -23.22 -27.01
N ALA A 564 54.39 -23.44 -28.31
CA ALA A 564 55.53 -22.89 -29.03
C ALA A 564 55.50 -21.36 -29.19
N ASP A 565 54.31 -20.74 -29.13
CA ASP A 565 54.14 -19.28 -29.22
C ASP A 565 54.35 -18.56 -27.86
N CYS A 566 54.45 -19.30 -26.76
CA CYS A 566 54.83 -18.76 -25.45
C CYS A 566 56.33 -18.95 -25.22
N SER A 567 57.12 -17.90 -25.47
CA SER A 567 58.56 -17.89 -25.23
C SER A 567 58.88 -17.95 -23.73
N GLN A 568 58.95 -19.15 -23.15
CA GLN A 568 59.71 -19.47 -21.94
C GLN A 568 59.99 -20.97 -21.90
N THR A 569 61.26 -21.30 -21.64
CA THR A 569 61.90 -22.63 -21.61
C THR A 569 61.00 -23.81 -21.24
N VAL A 570 60.88 -24.75 -22.17
CA VAL A 570 60.22 -26.06 -22.00
C VAL A 570 61.12 -26.99 -21.17
N PRO A 571 60.70 -27.46 -19.97
CA PRO A 571 61.21 -28.72 -19.46
C PRO A 571 60.47 -29.86 -20.18
N GLN A 572 61.20 -30.92 -20.55
CA GLN A 572 60.60 -32.19 -20.95
C GLN A 572 59.63 -32.66 -19.87
N ILE A 573 58.34 -32.69 -20.20
CA ILE A 573 57.28 -33.20 -19.34
C ILE A 573 56.66 -34.39 -20.08
N ASP A 574 57.11 -35.59 -19.71
CA ASP A 574 56.41 -36.83 -20.04
C ASP A 574 55.21 -36.97 -19.10
N ALA A 575 54.04 -37.20 -19.70
CA ALA A 575 52.79 -37.68 -19.08
C ALA A 575 52.30 -36.94 -17.82
N VAL A 576 51.50 -35.87 -18.02
CA VAL A 576 50.60 -35.34 -17.00
C VAL A 576 49.21 -35.11 -17.62
N ASP A 577 48.19 -35.72 -17.02
CA ASP A 577 46.76 -35.56 -17.36
C ASP A 577 46.29 -34.12 -17.08
N PHE A 578 45.61 -33.50 -18.04
CA PHE A 578 44.96 -32.19 -17.86
C PHE A 578 43.44 -32.33 -17.95
N SER A 579 42.72 -31.98 -16.87
CA SER A 579 41.25 -32.02 -16.78
C SER A 579 40.62 -30.66 -16.42
N SER A 580 41.27 -29.54 -16.73
CA SER A 580 40.72 -28.20 -16.42
C SER A 580 41.26 -27.10 -17.32
N VAL A 581 40.36 -26.25 -17.83
CA VAL A 581 40.69 -25.01 -18.57
C VAL A 581 40.26 -23.82 -17.73
N VAL A 582 41.19 -22.91 -17.43
CA VAL A 582 40.94 -21.66 -16.72
C VAL A 582 41.08 -20.51 -17.73
N VAL A 583 40.11 -19.60 -17.78
CA VAL A 583 40.13 -18.44 -18.69
C VAL A 583 40.01 -17.15 -17.88
N GLU A 584 40.85 -16.15 -18.19
CA GLU A 584 40.75 -14.81 -17.60
C GLU A 584 39.41 -14.13 -17.92
N VAL A 585 38.86 -13.40 -16.94
CA VAL A 585 37.58 -12.69 -17.03
C VAL A 585 37.48 -11.77 -18.26
N ALA A 586 38.59 -11.12 -18.65
CA ALA A 586 38.64 -10.23 -19.80
C ALA A 586 38.34 -10.94 -21.14
N ARG A 587 38.56 -12.25 -21.23
CA ARG A 587 38.33 -13.08 -22.42
C ARG A 587 37.13 -14.02 -22.27
N PHE A 588 36.39 -13.91 -21.16
CA PHE A 588 35.24 -14.76 -20.84
C PHE A 588 34.18 -14.73 -21.93
N HIS A 589 33.83 -13.57 -22.47
CA HIS A 589 32.84 -13.46 -23.53
C HIS A 589 33.29 -14.10 -24.84
N GLU A 590 34.58 -14.02 -25.16
CA GLU A 590 35.17 -14.60 -26.37
C GLU A 590 35.24 -16.14 -26.26
N ALA A 591 35.71 -16.65 -25.12
CA ALA A 591 35.74 -18.08 -24.82
C ALA A 591 34.33 -18.69 -24.71
N ARG A 592 33.39 -17.99 -24.06
CA ARG A 592 31.97 -18.39 -24.01
C ARG A 592 31.34 -18.38 -25.39
N HIS A 593 31.63 -17.39 -26.23
CA HIS A 593 31.14 -17.35 -27.60
C HIS A 593 31.72 -18.50 -28.44
N HIS A 594 33.01 -18.81 -28.30
CA HIS A 594 33.64 -19.96 -28.96
C HIS A 594 33.06 -21.29 -28.48
N LEU A 595 32.85 -21.46 -27.17
CA LEU A 595 32.27 -22.67 -26.61
C LEU A 595 30.80 -22.84 -27.05
N LEU A 596 30.01 -21.77 -27.01
CA LEU A 596 28.61 -21.80 -27.45
C LEU A 596 28.46 -21.94 -28.97
N SER A 597 29.38 -21.39 -29.76
CA SER A 597 29.39 -21.63 -31.21
C SER A 597 29.81 -23.06 -31.52
N HIS A 598 30.76 -23.64 -30.79
CA HIS A 598 31.07 -25.06 -30.90
C HIS A 598 29.87 -25.93 -30.51
N LEU A 599 29.24 -25.68 -29.35
CA LEU A 599 28.07 -26.43 -28.89
C LEU A 599 26.88 -26.29 -29.84
N ARG A 600 26.68 -25.12 -30.48
CA ARG A 600 25.66 -24.93 -31.52
C ARG A 600 25.97 -25.70 -32.81
N LEU A 601 27.24 -25.78 -33.21
CA LEU A 601 27.67 -26.65 -34.32
C LEU A 601 27.43 -28.13 -34.00
N HIS A 602 27.45 -28.49 -32.71
CA HIS A 602 27.09 -29.83 -32.25
C HIS A 602 25.57 -30.04 -32.12
N ASP A 603 24.71 -29.03 -32.22
CA ASP A 603 23.25 -29.18 -31.98
C ASP A 603 22.40 -29.16 -33.27
N THR A 604 23.04 -29.20 -34.45
CA THR A 604 22.37 -29.27 -35.75
C THR A 604 22.51 -30.65 -36.38
N GLU A 605 21.38 -31.28 -36.68
CA GLU A 605 21.31 -32.50 -37.52
C GLU A 605 21.89 -32.20 -38.91
N TRP A 606 22.66 -33.14 -39.47
CA TRP A 606 23.23 -32.98 -40.80
C TRP A 606 23.31 -34.32 -41.52
N ASP A 607 23.13 -34.29 -42.84
CA ASP A 607 23.29 -35.48 -43.68
C ASP A 607 24.73 -35.58 -44.18
N CYS A 608 25.35 -36.74 -43.99
CA CYS A 608 26.73 -36.92 -44.38
C CYS A 608 26.87 -36.98 -45.91
N PRO A 609 27.60 -36.06 -46.56
CA PRO A 609 27.70 -36.02 -48.02
C PRO A 609 28.50 -37.19 -48.62
N ALA A 610 29.23 -37.93 -47.78
CA ALA A 610 30.03 -39.07 -48.22
C ALA A 610 29.24 -40.38 -48.24
N CYS A 611 28.24 -40.54 -47.36
CA CYS A 611 27.53 -41.81 -47.19
C CYS A 611 26.01 -41.68 -47.02
N ASP A 612 25.45 -40.48 -47.22
CA ASP A 612 24.02 -40.14 -47.12
C ASP A 612 23.36 -40.59 -45.81
N SER A 613 24.15 -40.75 -44.76
CA SER A 613 23.63 -41.15 -43.45
C SER A 613 23.32 -39.91 -42.63
N HIS A 614 22.09 -39.84 -42.12
CA HIS A 614 21.66 -38.80 -41.20
C HIS A 614 22.44 -38.89 -39.90
N VAL A 615 22.99 -37.76 -39.46
CA VAL A 615 23.77 -37.64 -38.24
C VAL A 615 22.97 -36.79 -37.26
N ASP A 616 22.46 -37.43 -36.21
CA ASP A 616 21.69 -36.77 -35.15
C ASP A 616 22.53 -35.72 -34.40
N ARG A 617 21.84 -34.84 -33.68
CA ARG A 617 22.45 -33.80 -32.84
C ARG A 617 23.47 -34.41 -31.87
N GLY A 618 24.61 -33.75 -31.74
CA GLY A 618 25.71 -34.06 -30.85
C GLY A 618 26.97 -34.55 -31.56
N TYR A 619 26.87 -34.94 -32.84
CA TYR A 619 27.95 -35.63 -33.54
C TYR A 619 28.57 -34.77 -34.65
N TYR A 620 29.85 -34.43 -34.47
CA TYR A 620 30.63 -33.68 -35.45
C TYR A 620 31.20 -34.55 -36.58
N HIS A 621 31.24 -35.87 -36.37
CA HIS A 621 31.67 -36.85 -37.35
C HIS A 621 30.52 -37.80 -37.65
N CYS A 622 30.35 -38.15 -38.92
CA CYS A 622 29.40 -39.17 -39.30
C CYS A 622 29.80 -40.50 -38.67
N TRP A 623 28.95 -41.04 -37.80
CA TRP A 623 29.16 -42.32 -37.12
C TRP A 623 29.44 -43.49 -38.08
N ARG A 624 29.00 -43.38 -39.34
CA ARG A 624 29.15 -44.44 -40.35
C ARG A 624 30.46 -44.38 -41.15
N CYS A 625 31.00 -43.19 -41.42
CA CYS A 625 32.18 -43.05 -42.29
C CYS A 625 33.30 -42.15 -41.75
N GLY A 626 33.10 -41.51 -40.59
CA GLY A 626 34.08 -40.63 -39.95
C GLY A 626 34.24 -39.24 -40.58
N GLN A 627 33.56 -38.96 -41.70
CA GLN A 627 33.58 -37.65 -42.34
C GLN A 627 33.12 -36.57 -41.35
N THR A 628 33.83 -35.44 -41.27
CA THR A 628 33.44 -34.28 -40.46
C THR A 628 32.24 -33.56 -41.06
N ALA A 629 31.41 -32.98 -40.20
CA ALA A 629 30.34 -32.07 -40.60
C ALA A 629 30.91 -30.95 -41.48
N PRO A 630 30.30 -30.64 -42.64
CA PRO A 630 30.74 -29.52 -43.45
C PRO A 630 30.57 -28.23 -42.64
N HIS A 631 31.64 -27.46 -42.48
CA HIS A 631 31.57 -26.14 -41.86
C HIS A 631 30.67 -25.24 -42.71
N THR A 632 29.49 -24.89 -42.20
CA THR A 632 28.63 -23.83 -42.75
C THR A 632 28.99 -22.47 -42.22
#